data_AF-A0A957W646-F1
#
_entry.id   AF-A0A957W646-F1
#
_cell.length_a   1.000
_cell.length_b   1.000
_cell.length_c   1.000
_cell.angle_alpha   90.00
_cell.angle_beta   90.00
_cell.angle_gamma   90.00
#
_symmetry.space_group_name_H-M   'P 1'
#
loop_
_entity.id
_entity.type
_entity.pdbx_description
1 polymer ?
#
loop_
_entity_poly.entity_id
_entity_poly.type
_entity_poly.pdbx_seq_one_letter_code
_entity_poly.pdbx_strand_id
1 'polypeptide(L)'
;MLLLLTCIILLIAGYYVYGTFVEKVFGIDRSRPTPAITEADGVDFVEMPTWKVFLIQLLDIAGIGPIFGPILGALYGPQALLWVVFGS
;
A
#
# COMPACT_ATOMS: atom_id res chain seq x y z
N MET A 1 19.09 5.59 13.14
CA MET A 1 17.96 6.01 13.99
C MET A 1 17.26 7.25 13.45
N LEU A 2 17.95 8.38 13.30
CA LEU A 2 17.35 9.64 12.83
C LEU A 2 16.65 9.51 11.46
N LEU A 3 17.34 8.97 10.45
CA LEU A 3 16.79 8.80 9.10
C LEU A 3 15.53 7.92 9.07
N LEU A 4 15.52 6.84 9.86
CA LEU A 4 14.36 5.96 9.99
C LEU A 4 13.15 6.71 10.60
N LEU A 5 13.37 7.49 11.67
CA LEU A 5 12.31 8.29 12.28
C LEU A 5 11.78 9.36 11.32
N THR A 6 12.67 10.03 10.58
CA THR A 6 12.27 10.99 9.55
C THR A 6 11.42 10.34 8.46
N CYS A 7 11.81 9.15 7.99
CA CYS A 7 11.04 8.41 6.99
C CYS A 7 9.64 8.04 7.50
N ILE A 8 9.53 7.57 8.74
CA ILE A 8 8.23 7.25 9.37
C ILE A 8 7.35 8.51 9.45
N ILE A 9 7.90 9.63 9.89
CA ILE A 9 7.16 10.89 9.97
C ILE A 9 6.67 11.34 8.60
N LEU A 10 7.53 11.24 7.57
CA LEU A 10 7.17 11.59 6.19
C LEU A 10 6.06 10.69 5.63
N LEU A 11 6.10 9.39 5.88
CA LEU A 11 5.04 8.46 5.45
C LEU A 11 3.71 8.77 6.14
N ILE A 12 3.72 9.04 7.43
CA ILE A 12 2.52 9.43 8.18
C ILE A 12 1.97 10.76 7.64
N ALA A 13 2.82 11.76 7.47
CA ALA A 13 2.41 13.06 6.94
C ALA A 13 1.86 12.94 5.51
N GLY A 14 2.53 12.15 4.66
CA GLY A 14 2.09 11.84 3.30
C GLY A 14 0.71 11.18 3.27
N TYR A 15 0.48 10.19 4.14
CA TYR A 15 -0.83 9.53 4.27
C TYR A 15 -1.95 10.54 4.53
N TYR A 16 -1.77 11.46 5.49
CA TYR A 16 -2.80 12.45 5.81
C TYR A 16 -2.95 13.52 4.72
N VAL A 17 -1.85 14.09 4.23
CA VAL A 17 -1.88 15.19 3.26
C VAL A 17 -2.41 14.68 1.91
N TYR A 18 -1.79 13.63 1.37
CA TYR A 18 -2.16 13.08 0.07
C TYR A 18 -3.52 12.37 0.14
N GLY A 19 -3.78 11.60 1.20
CA GLY A 19 -5.07 10.92 1.38
C GLY A 19 -6.24 11.90 1.41
N THR A 20 -6.12 12.99 2.19
CA THR A 20 -7.16 14.03 2.24
C THR A 20 -7.31 14.76 0.89
N PHE A 21 -6.20 14.99 0.17
CA PHE A 21 -6.24 15.62 -1.14
C PHE A 21 -6.97 14.73 -2.16
N VAL A 22 -6.61 13.44 -2.25
CA VAL A 22 -7.23 12.46 -3.15
C VAL A 22 -8.71 12.29 -2.82
N GLU A 23 -9.08 12.19 -1.54
CA GLU A 23 -10.48 12.13 -1.10
C GLU A 23 -11.30 13.31 -1.63
N LYS A 24 -10.75 14.52 -1.57
CA LYS A 24 -11.42 15.74 -2.09
C LYS A 24 -11.52 15.76 -3.61
N VAL A 25 -10.52 15.25 -4.33
CA VAL A 25 -10.48 15.25 -5.79
C VAL A 25 -11.43 14.22 -6.39
N PHE A 26 -11.44 13.00 -5.86
CA PHE A 26 -12.21 11.90 -6.43
C PHE A 26 -13.62 11.78 -5.85
N GLY A 27 -13.86 12.30 -4.64
CA GLY A 27 -15.13 12.20 -3.94
C GLY A 27 -15.44 10.76 -3.52
N ILE A 28 -15.44 10.49 -2.21
CA ILE A 28 -15.70 9.14 -1.70
C ILE A 28 -17.19 8.95 -1.46
N ASP A 29 -17.82 8.07 -2.22
CA ASP A 29 -19.18 7.59 -1.96
C ASP A 29 -19.13 6.23 -1.24
N ARG A 30 -19.47 6.22 0.04
CA ARG A 30 -19.50 5.01 0.87
C ARG A 30 -20.65 4.05 0.54
N SER A 31 -21.66 4.53 -0.19
CA SER A 31 -22.82 3.73 -0.59
C SER A 31 -22.62 3.03 -1.93
N ARG A 32 -21.56 3.38 -2.67
CA ARG A 32 -21.26 2.79 -3.97
C ARG A 32 -20.75 1.34 -3.78
N PRO A 33 -21.48 0.33 -4.31
CA PRO A 33 -21.00 -1.04 -4.29
C PRO A 33 -19.74 -1.18 -5.15
N THR A 34 -18.83 -2.08 -4.76
CA THR A 34 -17.60 -2.32 -5.52
C THR A 34 -17.88 -3.15 -6.77
N PRO A 35 -17.02 -3.08 -7.81
CA PRO A 35 -17.14 -3.92 -9.00
C PRO A 35 -17.18 -5.43 -8.69
N ALA A 36 -16.54 -5.86 -7.60
CA ALA A 36 -16.60 -7.24 -7.13
C ALA A 36 -18.03 -7.73 -6.80
N ILE A 37 -18.97 -6.80 -6.57
CA ILE A 37 -20.38 -7.07 -6.28
C ILE A 37 -21.24 -6.79 -7.53
N THR A 38 -21.02 -5.67 -8.23
CA THR A 38 -21.89 -5.26 -9.36
C THR A 38 -21.61 -6.00 -10.65
N GLU A 39 -20.36 -6.42 -10.88
CA GLU A 39 -19.89 -7.05 -12.12
C GLU A 39 -19.33 -8.46 -11.85
N ALA A 40 -19.90 -9.18 -10.87
CA ALA A 40 -19.39 -10.47 -10.41
C ALA A 40 -19.47 -11.56 -11.50
N ASP A 41 -18.38 -11.74 -12.25
CA ASP A 41 -18.24 -12.68 -13.37
C ASP A 41 -17.65 -14.04 -12.95
N GLY A 42 -17.16 -14.15 -11.71
CA GLY A 42 -16.54 -15.36 -11.18
C GLY A 42 -15.09 -15.59 -11.64
N VAL A 43 -14.50 -14.65 -12.39
CA VAL A 43 -13.12 -14.73 -12.90
C VAL A 43 -12.33 -13.48 -12.49
N ASP A 44 -12.70 -12.31 -13.02
CA ASP A 44 -12.02 -11.05 -12.73
C ASP A 44 -12.61 -10.35 -11.49
N PHE A 45 -13.92 -10.52 -11.26
CA PHE A 45 -14.66 -9.95 -10.15
C PHE A 45 -15.31 -11.06 -9.32
N VAL A 46 -14.69 -11.36 -8.18
CA VAL A 46 -15.15 -12.38 -7.25
C VAL A 46 -15.39 -11.76 -5.88
N GLU A 47 -16.63 -11.81 -5.40
CA GLU A 47 -16.97 -11.39 -4.05
C GLU A 47 -16.32 -12.33 -3.03
N MET A 48 -15.53 -11.76 -2.12
CA MET A 48 -14.78 -12.51 -1.12
C MET A 48 -14.89 -11.84 0.26
N PRO A 49 -14.89 -12.63 1.35
CA PRO A 49 -14.89 -12.06 2.69
C PRO A 49 -13.58 -11.30 2.95
N THR A 50 -13.67 -10.18 3.68
CA THR A 50 -12.56 -9.23 3.91
C THR A 50 -11.28 -9.88 4.44
N TRP A 51 -11.39 -10.90 5.32
CA TRP A 51 -10.23 -11.59 5.86
C TRP A 51 -9.41 -12.33 4.78
N LYS A 52 -10.09 -12.86 3.76
CA LYS A 52 -9.43 -13.57 2.65
C LYS A 52 -8.71 -12.57 1.75
N VAL A 53 -9.39 -11.45 1.43
CA VAL A 53 -8.79 -10.35 0.65
C VAL A 53 -7.55 -9.81 1.35
N PHE A 54 -7.64 -9.55 2.65
CA PHE A 54 -6.51 -9.09 3.45
C PHE A 54 -5.34 -10.08 3.42
N LEU A 55 -5.61 -11.38 3.59
CA LEU A 55 -4.58 -12.41 3.56
C LEU A 55 -3.90 -12.50 2.19
N ILE A 56 -4.65 -12.42 1.09
CA ILE A 56 -4.09 -12.43 -0.27
C ILE A 56 -3.15 -11.22 -0.45
N GLN A 57 -3.58 -10.01 -0.08
CA GLN A 57 -2.76 -8.81 -0.16
C GLN A 57 -1.51 -8.88 0.71
N LEU A 58 -1.64 -9.44 1.92
CA LEU A 58 -0.51 -9.67 2.81
C LEU A 58 0.50 -10.64 2.20
N LEU A 59 0.02 -11.76 1.64
CA LEU A 59 0.87 -12.78 1.02
C LEU A 59 1.60 -12.22 -0.21
N ASP A 60 0.92 -11.39 -1.01
CA ASP A 60 1.50 -10.76 -2.21
C ASP A 60 2.69 -9.86 -1.87
N ILE A 61 2.54 -9.00 -0.85
CA ILE A 61 3.63 -8.11 -0.40
C ILE A 61 4.69 -8.89 0.38
N ALA A 62 4.29 -9.87 1.20
CA ALA A 62 5.20 -10.67 2.02
C ALA A 62 6.13 -11.54 1.19
N GLY A 63 5.77 -11.91 -0.05
CA GLY A 63 6.66 -12.62 -0.96
C GLY A 63 7.84 -11.76 -1.43
N ILE A 64 7.58 -10.48 -1.73
CA ILE A 64 8.55 -9.56 -2.34
C ILE A 64 9.49 -8.97 -1.26
N GLY A 65 8.96 -8.65 -0.08
CA GLY A 65 9.70 -7.96 1.00
C GLY A 65 11.01 -8.64 1.44
N PRO A 66 11.02 -9.94 1.79
CA PRO A 66 12.22 -10.67 2.24
C PRO A 66 13.31 -10.82 1.19
N ILE A 67 12.98 -10.67 -0.09
CA ILE A 67 13.95 -10.75 -1.19
C ILE A 67 14.54 -9.37 -1.43
N PHE A 68 13.70 -8.38 -1.72
CA PHE A 68 14.18 -7.04 -2.08
C PHE A 68 14.72 -6.24 -0.90
N GLY A 69 14.18 -6.44 0.31
CA GLY A 69 14.61 -5.72 1.51
C GLY A 69 16.09 -5.93 1.83
N PRO A 70 16.59 -7.17 1.99
CA PRO A 70 18.00 -7.44 2.23
C PRO A 70 18.91 -7.00 1.08
N ILE A 71 18.47 -7.16 -0.17
CA ILE A 71 19.24 -6.71 -1.36
C ILE A 71 19.44 -5.20 -1.31
N LEU A 72 18.35 -4.43 -1.12
CA LEU A 72 18.42 -2.97 -1.05
C LEU A 72 19.25 -2.51 0.17
N GLY A 73 19.11 -3.20 1.31
CA GLY A 73 19.91 -2.93 2.50
C GLY A 73 21.40 -3.20 2.29
N ALA A 74 21.77 -4.27 1.57
CA ALA A 74 23.16 -4.60 1.27
C ALA A 74 23.77 -3.63 0.24
N LEU A 75 23.02 -3.22 -0.78
CA LEU A 75 23.52 -2.37 -1.86
C LEU A 75 23.58 -0.88 -1.48
N TYR A 76 22.56 -0.38 -0.77
CA TYR A 76 22.37 1.05 -0.53
C TYR A 76 22.41 1.44 0.95
N GLY A 77 22.49 0.46 1.86
CA GLY A 77 22.51 0.73 3.29
C GLY A 77 21.27 1.49 3.77
N PRO A 78 21.41 2.37 4.78
CA PRO A 78 20.29 3.16 5.30
C PRO A 78 19.56 4.03 4.27
N GLN A 79 20.22 4.41 3.16
CA GLN A 79 19.65 5.24 2.11
C GLN A 79 18.52 4.54 1.36
N ALA A 80 18.45 3.21 1.38
CA ALA A 80 17.32 2.44 0.86
C ALA A 80 15.97 2.88 1.45
N LEU A 81 15.96 3.39 2.68
CA LEU A 81 14.74 3.87 3.34
C LEU A 81 14.12 5.09 2.63
N LEU A 82 14.92 5.91 1.94
CA LEU A 82 14.39 7.03 1.17
C LEU A 82 13.56 6.53 -0.03
N TRP A 83 13.94 5.41 -0.64
CA TRP A 83 13.16 4.78 -1.71
C TRP A 83 11.79 4.33 -1.21
N VAL A 84 11.71 3.80 0.01
CA VAL A 84 10.44 3.41 0.64
C VAL A 84 9.49 4.62 0.79
N VAL A 85 10.04 5.81 1.05
CA VAL A 85 9.25 7.03 1.26
C VAL A 85 8.78 7.66 -0.05
N PHE A 86 9.70 7.82 -1.00
CA PHE A 86 9.39 8.53 -2.26
C PHE A 86 8.73 7.61 -3.29
N GLY A 87 8.95 6.30 -3.20
CA GLY A 87 8.55 5.36 -4.25
C GLY A 87 9.26 5.68 -5.57
N SER A 88 8.83 4.99 -6.62
CA SER A 88 9.19 5.24 -8.02
C SER A 88 7.93 5.31 -8.86
#